data_AF-A0A1F8A4J2-F1
#
_entry.id   AF-A0A1F8A4J2-F1
#
_cell.length_a   1.000
_cell.length_b   1.000
_cell.length_c   1.000
_cell.angle_alpha   90.00
_cell.angle_beta   90.00
_cell.angle_gamma   90.00
#
_symmetry.space_group_name_H-M   'P 1'
#
loop_
_entity.id
_entity.type
_entity.pdbx_description
1 polymer ?
#
loop_
_entity_poly.entity_id
_entity_poly.type
_entity_poly.pdbx_seq_one_letter_code
_entity_poly.pdbx_strand_id
1 'polypeptide(L)'
;MAFPPASAGPNAVRAYISDILVAKHDVTADFANEVASRWQLGRPNDLRHASTRTFERVFGKDVGHFLYRSVQEDIREQWYSSTAGVFSSWVLVCSVVLSMFFLIQAARASVSSTGAAALRYAGLAFGPPMVFCGIQDQYSQWQFARLFLGGIVCFLTFLAFLVASTDERVEKQKIETEGRKQDKVEQKE
;
A
#
# COMPACT_ATOMS: atom_id res chain seq x y z
N MET A 1 12.77 -16.45 14.32
CA MET A 1 13.49 -15.51 15.23
C MET A 1 12.79 -14.17 15.12
N ALA A 2 12.65 -13.40 16.20
CA ALA A 2 11.98 -12.10 16.11
C ALA A 2 12.98 -10.98 15.81
N PHE A 3 12.68 -10.12 14.84
CA PHE A 3 13.49 -8.92 14.59
C PHE A 3 13.46 -8.00 15.83
N PRO A 4 14.62 -7.46 16.27
CA PRO A 4 14.72 -6.72 17.52
C PRO A 4 13.84 -5.45 17.53
N PRO A 5 13.23 -5.09 18.67
CA PRO A 5 12.38 -3.91 18.77
C PRO A 5 13.20 -2.62 18.56
N ALA A 6 12.56 -1.54 18.11
CA ALA A 6 13.24 -0.29 17.77
C ALA A 6 14.00 0.37 18.94
N SER A 7 13.59 0.08 20.18
CA SER A 7 14.25 0.54 21.40
C SER A 7 15.50 -0.26 21.79
N ALA A 8 15.79 -1.38 21.12
CA ALA A 8 16.92 -2.23 21.48
C ALA A 8 18.27 -1.61 21.09
N GLY A 9 19.29 -1.91 21.89
CA GLY A 9 20.66 -1.47 21.63
C GLY A 9 21.40 -2.33 20.60
N PRO A 10 22.62 -1.93 20.20
CA PRO A 10 23.43 -2.65 19.21
C PRO A 10 23.73 -4.10 19.60
N ASN A 11 23.87 -4.41 20.89
CA ASN A 11 24.12 -5.78 21.37
C ASN A 11 22.98 -6.73 20.99
N ALA A 12 21.72 -6.27 21.05
CA ALA A 12 20.58 -7.08 20.64
C ALA A 12 20.59 -7.34 19.13
N VAL A 13 21.09 -6.40 18.34
CA VAL A 13 21.26 -6.58 16.89
C VAL A 13 22.31 -7.64 16.60
N ARG A 14 23.43 -7.64 17.33
CA ARG A 14 24.47 -8.67 17.16
C ARG A 14 23.98 -10.06 17.56
N ALA A 15 23.27 -10.16 18.69
CA ALA A 15 22.64 -11.41 19.10
C ALA A 15 21.70 -11.93 18.00
N TYR A 16 20.83 -11.07 17.49
CA TYR A 16 19.92 -11.39 16.38
C TYR A 16 20.65 -11.85 15.10
N ILE A 17 21.74 -11.17 14.71
CA ILE A 17 22.52 -11.56 13.53
C ILE A 17 23.17 -12.94 13.75
N SER A 18 23.77 -13.16 14.93
CA SER A 18 24.39 -14.44 15.28
C SER A 18 23.36 -15.57 15.24
N ASP A 19 22.20 -15.34 15.85
CA ASP A 19 21.06 -16.25 15.88
C ASP A 19 20.57 -16.59 14.47
N ILE A 20 20.42 -15.61 13.57
CA ILE A 20 20.05 -15.87 12.16
C ILE A 20 21.09 -16.73 11.46
N LEU A 21 22.37 -16.41 11.63
CA LEU A 21 23.45 -17.12 10.96
C LEU A 21 23.45 -18.58 11.39
N VAL A 22 23.35 -18.86 12.69
CA VAL A 22 23.28 -20.23 13.20
C VAL A 22 21.99 -20.92 12.72
N ALA A 23 20.82 -20.30 12.91
CA ALA A 23 19.54 -20.98 12.69
C ALA A 23 19.14 -21.13 11.21
N LYS A 24 19.52 -20.18 10.34
CA LYS A 24 19.13 -20.20 8.91
C LYS A 24 20.25 -20.63 7.97
N HIS A 25 21.52 -20.42 8.36
CA HIS A 25 22.68 -20.70 7.49
C HIS A 25 23.56 -21.83 8.03
N ASP A 26 23.19 -22.44 9.17
CA ASP A 26 23.86 -23.59 9.78
C ASP A 26 25.37 -23.37 9.98
N VAL A 27 25.76 -22.14 10.32
CA VAL A 27 27.16 -21.81 10.63
C VAL A 27 27.46 -22.03 12.11
N THR A 28 28.75 -22.19 12.42
CA THR A 28 29.19 -22.32 13.81
C THR A 28 28.93 -21.04 14.61
N ALA A 29 28.65 -21.20 15.91
CA ALA A 29 28.41 -20.07 16.81
C ALA A 29 29.60 -19.09 16.87
N ASP A 30 30.83 -19.61 16.82
CA ASP A 30 32.03 -18.78 16.82
C ASP A 30 32.11 -17.88 15.58
N PHE A 31 31.87 -18.46 14.41
CA PHE A 31 31.83 -17.69 13.16
C PHE A 31 30.68 -16.69 13.15
N ALA A 32 29.49 -17.10 13.61
CA ALA A 32 28.32 -16.23 13.70
C ALA A 32 28.57 -15.02 14.61
N ASN A 33 29.22 -15.23 15.76
CA ASN A 33 29.60 -14.17 16.68
C ASN A 33 30.67 -13.24 16.10
N GLU A 34 31.67 -13.79 15.39
CA GLU A 34 32.68 -13.00 14.69
C GLU A 34 32.03 -12.09 13.64
N VAL A 35 31.17 -12.64 12.79
CA VAL A 35 30.45 -11.86 11.76
C VAL A 35 29.54 -10.82 12.41
N ALA A 36 28.77 -11.19 13.43
CA ALA A 36 27.89 -10.27 14.15
C ALA A 36 28.66 -9.12 14.82
N SER A 37 29.89 -9.36 15.29
CA SER A 37 30.75 -8.34 15.91
C SER A 37 31.08 -7.17 14.99
N ARG A 38 31.03 -7.40 13.66
CA ARG A 38 31.26 -6.37 12.63
C ARG A 38 30.18 -5.28 12.66
N TRP A 39 29.00 -5.59 13.20
CA TRP A 39 27.94 -4.61 13.42
C TRP A 39 28.14 -3.87 14.76
N GLN A 40 28.94 -2.79 14.73
CA GLN A 40 29.41 -2.12 15.95
C GLN A 40 28.33 -1.26 16.63
N LEU A 41 27.93 -0.15 16.00
CA LEU A 41 27.09 0.89 16.62
C LEU A 41 25.66 0.92 16.08
N GLY A 42 25.38 0.18 15.01
CA GLY A 42 24.09 0.24 14.33
C GLY A 42 22.95 -0.27 15.22
N ARG A 43 21.86 0.49 15.26
CA ARG A 43 20.62 0.14 15.96
C ARG A 43 19.74 -0.75 15.07
N PRO A 44 18.68 -1.38 15.63
CA PRO A 44 17.70 -2.14 14.84
C PRO A 44 17.12 -1.32 13.68
N ASN A 45 16.90 -0.02 13.88
CA ASN A 45 16.39 0.84 12.82
C ASN A 45 17.39 1.04 11.67
N ASP A 46 18.69 1.11 11.99
CA ASP A 46 19.75 1.19 10.98
C ASP A 46 19.83 -0.12 10.19
N LEU A 47 19.70 -1.26 10.88
CA LEU A 47 19.67 -2.57 10.22
C LEU A 47 18.45 -2.72 9.30
N ARG A 48 17.28 -2.23 9.74
CA ARG A 48 16.02 -2.28 8.97
C ARG A 48 16.10 -1.50 7.65
N HIS A 49 16.78 -0.36 7.66
CA HIS A 49 16.93 0.52 6.49
C HIS A 49 18.25 0.32 5.73
N ALA A 50 19.11 -0.59 6.20
CA ALA A 50 20.37 -0.88 5.54
C ALA A 50 20.13 -1.54 4.17
N SER A 51 20.86 -1.06 3.16
CA SER A 51 20.83 -1.63 1.81
C SER A 51 21.67 -2.92 1.73
N THR A 52 21.46 -3.72 0.69
CA THR A 52 22.32 -4.88 0.39
C THR A 52 23.81 -4.49 0.33
N ARG A 53 24.13 -3.35 -0.29
CA ARG A 53 25.52 -2.83 -0.34
C ARG A 53 26.08 -2.54 1.05
N THR A 54 25.24 -2.07 1.97
CA THR A 54 25.64 -1.82 3.36
C THR A 54 26.00 -3.14 4.05
N PHE A 55 25.19 -4.19 3.85
CA PHE A 55 25.49 -5.52 4.37
C PHE A 55 26.76 -6.10 3.75
N GLU A 56 26.92 -6.04 2.43
CA GLU A 56 28.13 -6.52 1.75
C GLU A 56 29.38 -5.78 2.24
N ARG A 57 29.28 -4.47 2.51
CA ARG A 57 30.39 -3.67 3.04
C ARG A 57 30.76 -4.04 4.47
N VAL A 58 29.78 -4.33 5.33
CA VAL A 58 30.02 -4.62 6.76
C VAL A 58 30.40 -6.08 7.00
N PHE A 59 29.73 -7.02 6.33
CA PHE A 59 29.88 -8.45 6.57
C PHE A 59 30.73 -9.16 5.52
N GLY A 60 31.06 -8.48 4.41
CA GLY A 60 31.71 -9.07 3.25
C GLY A 60 30.69 -9.47 2.18
N LYS A 61 31.13 -9.56 0.93
CA LYS A 61 30.24 -9.80 -0.22
C LYS A 61 29.53 -11.15 -0.15
N ASP A 62 30.24 -12.19 0.29
CA ASP A 62 29.72 -13.55 0.35
C ASP A 62 28.67 -13.72 1.45
N VAL A 63 28.94 -13.21 2.66
CA VAL A 63 28.00 -13.34 3.79
C VAL A 63 26.91 -12.27 3.75
N GLY A 64 27.27 -11.03 3.41
CA GLY A 64 26.38 -9.88 3.48
C GLY A 64 25.16 -10.00 2.56
N HIS A 65 25.33 -10.56 1.36
CA HIS A 65 24.22 -10.75 0.43
C HIS A 65 23.13 -11.68 1.00
N PHE A 66 23.52 -12.86 1.49
CA PHE A 66 22.58 -13.83 2.07
C PHE A 66 22.00 -13.35 3.40
N LEU A 67 22.83 -12.73 4.24
CA LEU A 67 22.37 -12.18 5.51
C LEU A 67 21.34 -11.06 5.30
N TYR A 68 21.55 -10.17 4.33
CA TYR A 68 20.57 -9.14 3.96
C TYR A 68 19.23 -9.79 3.60
N ARG A 69 19.25 -10.81 2.75
CA ARG A 69 18.03 -11.52 2.35
C ARG A 69 17.29 -12.11 3.55
N SER A 70 17.98 -12.83 4.43
CA SER A 70 17.37 -13.43 5.62
C SER A 70 16.79 -12.40 6.58
N VAL A 71 17.46 -11.26 6.77
CA VAL A 71 16.96 -10.16 7.61
C VAL A 71 15.70 -9.54 7.00
N GLN A 72 15.66 -9.33 5.69
CA GLN A 72 14.47 -8.80 5.01
C GLN A 72 13.29 -9.78 5.05
N GLU A 73 13.55 -11.08 5.00
CA GLU A 73 12.53 -12.13 5.19
C GLU A 73 11.92 -12.04 6.60
N ASP A 74 12.73 -11.95 7.66
CA ASP A 74 12.23 -11.84 9.04
C ASP A 74 11.47 -10.54 9.29
N ILE A 75 11.93 -9.41 8.73
CA ILE A 75 11.22 -8.13 8.79
C ILE A 75 9.84 -8.24 8.15
N ARG A 76 9.76 -8.92 7.01
CA ARG A 76 8.52 -9.12 6.26
C ARG A 76 7.56 -10.05 7.00
N GLU A 77 8.04 -11.13 7.56
CA GLU A 77 7.23 -12.03 8.40
C GLU A 77 6.69 -11.31 9.64
N GLN A 78 7.50 -10.46 10.27
CA GLN A 78 7.05 -9.62 11.39
C GLN A 78 5.96 -8.62 10.96
N TRP A 79 6.07 -8.05 9.76
CA TRP A 79 5.03 -7.17 9.22
C TRP A 79 3.70 -7.91 8.99
N TYR A 80 3.75 -9.08 8.33
CA TYR A 80 2.53 -9.86 8.04
C TYR A 80 1.86 -10.45 9.28
N SER A 81 2.64 -10.74 10.33
CA SER A 81 2.10 -11.19 11.63
C SER A 81 1.62 -10.03 12.51
N SER A 82 1.95 -8.77 12.18
CA SER A 82 1.51 -7.61 12.95
C SER A 82 0.02 -7.31 12.74
N THR A 83 -0.62 -6.71 13.75
CA THR A 83 -2.02 -6.25 13.66
C THR A 83 -2.23 -5.30 12.49
N ALA A 84 -1.25 -4.44 12.17
CA ALA A 84 -1.33 -3.53 11.03
C ALA A 84 -1.33 -4.28 9.69
N GLY A 85 -0.47 -5.29 9.53
CA GLY A 85 -0.43 -6.14 8.33
C GLY A 85 -1.74 -6.91 8.14
N VAL A 86 -2.26 -7.51 9.22
CA VAL A 86 -3.55 -8.22 9.22
C VAL A 86 -4.70 -7.28 8.86
N PHE A 87 -4.75 -6.09 9.48
CA PHE A 87 -5.76 -5.09 9.17
C PHE A 87 -5.70 -4.64 7.70
N SER A 88 -4.50 -4.34 7.19
CA SER A 88 -4.28 -3.98 5.79
C SER A 88 -4.76 -5.07 4.83
N SER A 89 -4.51 -6.34 5.15
CA SER A 89 -5.00 -7.48 4.40
C SER A 89 -6.53 -7.55 4.37
N TRP A 90 -7.19 -7.39 5.52
CA TRP A 90 -8.66 -7.37 5.60
C TRP A 90 -9.28 -6.20 4.85
N VAL A 91 -8.67 -5.00 4.92
CA VAL A 91 -9.11 -3.83 4.15
C VAL A 91 -9.08 -4.13 2.66
N LEU A 92 -8.02 -4.79 2.16
CA LEU A 92 -7.92 -5.20 0.75
C LEU A 92 -8.98 -6.24 0.36
N VAL A 93 -9.26 -7.21 1.23
CA VAL A 93 -10.31 -8.21 0.96
C VAL A 93 -11.68 -7.54 0.90
N CYS A 94 -12.02 -6.70 1.88
CA CYS A 94 -13.28 -5.97 1.92
C CYS A 94 -13.43 -5.03 0.72
N SER A 95 -12.37 -4.34 0.30
CA SER A 95 -12.40 -3.44 -0.85
C SER A 95 -12.70 -4.18 -2.17
N VAL A 96 -12.09 -5.35 -2.37
CA VAL A 96 -12.36 -6.21 -3.53
C VAL A 96 -13.81 -6.69 -3.53
N VAL A 97 -14.31 -7.17 -2.38
CA VAL A 97 -15.69 -7.68 -2.26
C VAL A 97 -16.71 -6.57 -2.54
N LEU A 98 -16.53 -5.39 -1.94
CA LEU A 98 -17.41 -4.24 -2.15
C LEU A 98 -17.36 -3.76 -3.61
N SER A 99 -16.18 -3.70 -4.21
CA SER A 99 -16.03 -3.34 -5.63
C SER A 99 -16.76 -4.32 -6.53
N MET A 100 -16.58 -5.63 -6.32
CA MET A 100 -17.30 -6.66 -7.08
C MET A 100 -18.82 -6.55 -6.93
N PHE A 101 -19.31 -6.28 -5.72
CA PHE A 101 -20.73 -6.04 -5.49
C PHE A 101 -21.26 -4.85 -6.32
N PHE A 102 -20.54 -3.72 -6.34
CA PHE A 102 -20.92 -2.57 -7.15
C PHE A 102 -20.80 -2.84 -8.66
N LEU A 103 -19.80 -3.61 -9.11
CA LEU A 103 -19.70 -4.02 -10.52
C LEU A 103 -20.87 -4.91 -10.95
N ILE A 104 -21.29 -5.84 -10.10
CA ILE A 104 -22.47 -6.67 -10.34
C ILE A 104 -23.73 -5.80 -10.42
N GLN A 105 -23.88 -4.82 -9.52
CA GLN A 105 -24.99 -3.88 -9.58
C GLN A 105 -24.97 -3.04 -10.87
N ALA A 106 -23.80 -2.57 -11.30
CA ALA A 106 -23.65 -1.83 -12.55
C ALA A 106 -24.04 -2.69 -13.77
N ALA A 107 -23.63 -3.95 -13.80
CA ALA A 107 -23.96 -4.89 -14.88
C ALA A 107 -25.46 -5.24 -14.93
N ARG A 108 -26.15 -5.18 -13.78
CA ARG A 108 -27.59 -5.47 -13.67
C ARG A 108 -28.48 -4.22 -13.81
N ALA A 109 -27.90 -3.03 -13.80
CA ALA A 109 -28.66 -1.79 -13.90
C ALA A 109 -29.28 -1.66 -15.30
N SER A 110 -30.60 -1.57 -15.37
CA SER A 110 -31.33 -1.26 -16.60
C SER A 110 -31.28 0.23 -16.96
N VAL A 111 -30.94 1.08 -16.00
CA VAL A 111 -30.88 2.55 -16.15
C VAL A 111 -29.42 3.02 -16.15
N SER A 112 -29.06 3.82 -17.15
CA SER A 112 -27.68 4.30 -17.38
C SER A 112 -27.12 5.13 -16.22
N SER A 113 -27.95 5.94 -15.56
CA SER A 113 -27.55 6.77 -14.41
C SER A 113 -27.19 5.92 -13.18
N THR A 114 -27.98 4.88 -12.89
CA THR A 114 -27.70 3.93 -11.80
C THR A 114 -26.43 3.13 -12.06
N GLY A 115 -26.22 2.68 -13.30
CA GLY A 115 -25.00 1.98 -13.70
C GLY A 115 -23.75 2.84 -13.57
N ALA A 116 -23.82 4.10 -14.02
CA ALA A 116 -22.71 5.05 -13.90
C ALA A 116 -22.35 5.36 -12.43
N ALA A 117 -23.35 5.51 -11.55
CA ALA A 117 -23.12 5.71 -10.12
C ALA A 117 -22.46 4.47 -9.48
N ALA A 118 -22.93 3.27 -9.80
CA ALA A 118 -22.36 2.01 -9.30
C ALA A 118 -20.89 1.83 -9.74
N LEU A 119 -20.53 2.18 -10.98
CA LEU A 119 -19.14 2.16 -11.45
C LEU A 119 -18.25 3.14 -10.66
N ARG A 120 -18.74 4.34 -10.34
CA ARG A 120 -18.01 5.29 -9.50
C ARG A 120 -17.79 4.75 -8.09
N TYR A 121 -18.79 4.12 -7.49
CA TYR A 121 -18.65 3.48 -6.18
C TYR A 121 -17.69 2.29 -6.20
N ALA A 122 -17.69 1.48 -7.27
CA ALA A 122 -16.70 0.41 -7.44
C ALA A 122 -15.27 0.98 -7.49
N GLY A 123 -15.07 2.07 -8.24
CA GLY A 123 -13.79 2.78 -8.32
C GLY A 123 -13.33 3.35 -6.97
N LEU A 124 -14.24 3.98 -6.22
CA LEU A 124 -13.97 4.50 -4.87
C LEU A 124 -13.74 3.39 -3.83
N ALA A 125 -14.43 2.26 -3.96
CA ALA A 125 -14.26 1.12 -3.06
C ALA A 125 -12.92 0.42 -3.31
N PHE A 126 -12.43 0.38 -4.56
CA PHE A 126 -11.22 -0.35 -4.92
C PHE A 126 -9.94 0.50 -4.88
N GLY A 127 -9.96 1.67 -5.53
CA GLY A 127 -8.75 2.47 -5.80
C GLY A 127 -8.03 2.93 -4.54
N PRO A 128 -8.64 3.77 -3.68
CA PRO A 128 -8.00 4.31 -2.49
C PRO A 128 -7.50 3.22 -1.53
N PRO A 129 -8.27 2.16 -1.21
CA PRO A 129 -7.76 1.07 -0.39
C PRO A 129 -6.58 0.33 -1.04
N MET A 130 -6.59 0.13 -2.37
CA MET A 130 -5.48 -0.53 -3.07
C MET A 130 -4.20 0.31 -3.03
N VAL A 131 -4.30 1.64 -3.20
CA VAL A 131 -3.15 2.56 -3.05
C VAL A 131 -2.68 2.57 -1.61
N PHE A 132 -3.59 2.69 -0.64
CA PHE A 132 -3.26 2.68 0.79
C PHE A 132 -2.51 1.41 1.20
N CYS A 133 -3.02 0.24 0.80
CA CYS A 133 -2.35 -1.03 1.03
C CYS A 133 -0.99 -1.12 0.32
N GLY A 134 -0.87 -0.54 -0.88
CA GLY A 134 0.41 -0.44 -1.59
C GLY A 134 1.44 0.49 -0.91
N ILE A 135 1.00 1.54 -0.23
CA ILE A 135 1.90 2.41 0.56
C ILE A 135 2.36 1.68 1.84
N GLN A 136 1.45 0.96 2.49
CA GLN A 136 1.75 0.25 3.73
C GLN A 136 2.59 -1.02 3.53
N ASP A 137 2.33 -1.77 2.46
CA ASP A 137 3.02 -3.04 2.17
C ASP A 137 4.29 -2.81 1.33
N GLN A 138 5.29 -2.19 1.94
CA GLN A 138 6.58 -1.89 1.30
C GLN A 138 7.41 -3.14 0.94
N TYR A 139 7.07 -4.30 1.50
CA TYR A 139 7.85 -5.53 1.35
C TYR A 139 7.29 -6.49 0.29
N SER A 140 6.10 -6.22 -0.25
CA SER A 140 5.48 -7.05 -1.27
C SER A 140 6.04 -6.77 -2.65
N GLN A 141 6.34 -7.84 -3.39
CA GLN A 141 6.72 -7.75 -4.81
C GLN A 141 5.62 -7.11 -5.66
N TRP A 142 4.37 -7.14 -5.19
CA TRP A 142 3.21 -6.54 -5.85
C TRP A 142 2.98 -5.08 -5.49
N GLN A 143 3.86 -4.46 -4.70
CA GLN A 143 3.71 -3.07 -4.28
C GLN A 143 3.52 -2.12 -5.47
N PHE A 144 4.42 -2.19 -6.46
CA PHE A 144 4.35 -1.36 -7.65
C PHE A 144 3.05 -1.58 -8.44
N ALA A 145 2.68 -2.84 -8.65
CA ALA A 145 1.44 -3.18 -9.36
C ALA A 145 0.20 -2.63 -8.63
N ARG A 146 0.13 -2.73 -7.31
CA ARG A 146 -0.97 -2.21 -6.49
C ARG A 146 -1.04 -0.68 -6.54
N LEU A 147 0.09 0.00 -6.41
CA LEU A 147 0.15 1.46 -6.51
C LEU A 147 -0.25 1.95 -7.90
N PHE A 148 0.24 1.28 -8.94
CA PHE A 148 -0.05 1.65 -10.33
C PHE A 148 -1.52 1.42 -10.70
N LEU A 149 -2.05 0.21 -10.44
CA LEU A 149 -3.44 -0.13 -10.71
C LEU A 149 -4.40 0.69 -9.86
N GLY A 150 -4.15 0.78 -8.56
CA GLY A 150 -4.95 1.60 -7.64
C GLY A 150 -4.92 3.08 -8.03
N GLY A 151 -3.76 3.58 -8.44
CA GLY A 151 -3.57 4.95 -8.92
C GLY A 151 -4.37 5.26 -10.18
N ILE A 152 -4.34 4.36 -11.17
CA ILE A 152 -5.15 4.48 -12.39
C ILE A 152 -6.65 4.52 -12.03
N VAL A 153 -7.11 3.58 -11.20
CA VAL A 153 -8.53 3.53 -10.81
C VAL A 153 -8.94 4.79 -10.06
N CYS A 154 -8.13 5.28 -9.12
CA CYS A 154 -8.36 6.55 -8.43
C CYS A 154 -8.46 7.72 -9.41
N PHE A 155 -7.52 7.83 -10.35
CA PHE A 155 -7.48 8.91 -11.33
C PHE A 155 -8.71 8.90 -12.24
N LEU A 156 -9.09 7.75 -12.77
CA LEU A 156 -10.28 7.61 -13.62
C LEU A 156 -11.57 7.91 -12.84
N THR A 157 -11.65 7.46 -11.58
CA THR A 157 -12.80 7.74 -10.71
C THR A 157 -12.91 9.23 -10.42
N PHE A 158 -11.77 9.90 -10.19
CA PHE A 158 -11.72 11.35 -9.99
C PHE A 158 -12.16 12.12 -11.24
N LEU A 159 -11.67 11.74 -12.43
CA LEU A 159 -12.12 12.33 -13.69
C LEU A 159 -13.63 12.13 -13.91
N ALA A 160 -14.15 10.94 -13.64
CA ALA A 160 -15.58 10.66 -13.74
C ALA A 160 -16.42 11.54 -12.79
N PHE A 161 -15.89 11.85 -11.61
CA PHE A 161 -16.53 12.76 -10.66
C PHE A 161 -16.50 14.22 -11.13
N LEU A 162 -15.38 14.67 -11.69
CA LEU A 162 -15.26 16.02 -12.26
C LEU A 162 -16.23 16.22 -13.44
N VAL A 163 -16.33 15.24 -14.33
CA VAL A 163 -17.29 15.28 -15.46
C VAL A 163 -18.72 15.37 -14.93
N ALA A 164 -19.09 14.48 -14.00
CA ALA A 164 -20.43 14.49 -13.39
C ALA A 164 -20.78 15.83 -12.73
N SER A 165 -19.81 16.41 -12.01
CA SER A 165 -19.97 17.71 -11.36
C SER A 165 -20.10 18.86 -12.36
N THR A 166 -19.45 18.74 -13.51
CA THR A 166 -19.50 19.74 -14.59
C THR A 166 -20.85 19.67 -15.29
N ASP A 167 -21.32 18.47 -15.63
CA ASP A 167 -22.63 18.24 -16.23
C ASP A 167 -23.76 18.81 -15.35
N GLU A 168 -23.71 18.55 -14.03
CA GLU A 168 -24.71 19.07 -13.09
C GLU A 168 -24.71 20.62 -13.03
N ARG A 169 -23.53 21.24 -13.12
CA ARG A 169 -23.41 22.71 -13.16
C ARG A 169 -23.96 23.29 -14.46
N VAL A 170 -23.68 22.66 -15.59
CA VAL A 170 -24.18 23.08 -16.91
C VAL A 170 -25.71 22.97 -16.95
N GLU A 171 -26.28 21.90 -16.42
CA GLU A 171 -27.72 21.70 -16.37
C GLU A 171 -28.42 22.72 -15.47
N LYS A 172 -27.88 23.01 -14.28
CA LYS A 172 -28.37 24.08 -13.40
C LYS A 172 -28.35 25.45 -14.09
N GLN A 173 -27.27 25.79 -14.79
CA GLN A 173 -27.17 27.06 -15.54
C GLN A 173 -28.20 27.15 -16.67
N LYS A 174 -28.49 26.04 -17.34
CA LYS A 174 -29.51 25.99 -18.39
C LYS A 174 -30.90 26.28 -17.83
N ILE A 175 -31.27 25.62 -16.73
CA ILE A 175 -32.56 25.80 -16.04
C ILE A 175 -32.72 27.25 -15.57
N GLU A 176 -31.69 27.85 -14.94
CA GLU A 176 -31.73 29.25 -14.50
C GLU A 176 -31.88 30.22 -15.68
N THR A 177 -31.23 29.93 -16.81
CA THR A 177 -31.30 30.77 -18.01
C THR A 177 -32.67 30.68 -18.68
N GLU A 178 -33.27 29.49 -18.72
CA GLU A 178 -34.61 29.25 -19.27
C GLU A 178 -35.69 29.88 -18.38
N GLY A 179 -35.61 29.73 -17.06
CA GLY A 179 -36.51 30.39 -16.11
C GLY A 179 -36.47 31.92 -16.22
N ARG A 180 -35.27 32.52 -16.28
CA ARG A 180 -35.13 33.98 -16.48
C ARG A 180 -35.69 34.48 -17.81
N LYS A 181 -35.68 33.65 -18.86
CA LYS A 181 -36.30 34.00 -20.14
C LYS A 181 -37.82 33.99 -20.04
N GLN A 182 -38.38 33.05 -19.28
CA GLN A 182 -39.83 32.88 -19.12
C GLN A 182 -40.44 34.01 -18.27
N ASP A 183 -39.81 34.39 -17.16
CA ASP A 183 -40.23 35.55 -16.33
C ASP A 183 -40.23 36.87 -17.11
N LYS A 184 -39.29 37.04 -18.05
CA LYS A 184 -39.20 38.22 -18.91
C LYS A 184 -40.28 38.27 -20.00
N VAL A 185 -40.87 37.12 -20.37
CA VAL A 185 -41.95 37.04 -21.34
C VAL A 185 -43.28 37.37 -20.64
N GLU A 186 -43.53 36.84 -19.45
CA GLU A 186 -44.74 37.12 -18.67
C GLU A 186 -44.84 38.59 -18.21
N GLN A 187 -43.72 39.30 -17.96
CA GLN A 187 -43.75 40.73 -17.64
C GLN A 187 -44.06 41.66 -18.82
N LYS A 188 -44.17 41.14 -20.05
CA LYS A 188 -44.42 41.93 -21.27
C LYS A 188 -45.84 41.78 -21.83
N GLU A 189 -46.64 40.86 -21.31
CA GLU A 189 -48.09 40.76 -21.55
C GLU A 189 -48.88 41.57 -20.52
#